data_AF-A0A9X6MYE7-F1
#
_entry.id   AF-A0A9X6MYE7-F1
#
_cell.length_a   1.000
_cell.length_b   1.000
_cell.length_c   1.000
_cell.angle_alpha   90.00
_cell.angle_beta   90.00
_cell.angle_gamma   90.00
#
_symmetry.space_group_name_H-M   'P 1'
#
loop_
_entity.id
_entity.type
_entity.pdbx_description
1 polymer ?
#
loop_
_entity_poly.entity_id
_entity_poly.type
_entity_poly.pdbx_seq_one_letter_code
_entity_poly.pdbx_strand_id
1 'polypeptide(L)'
;MNFLKDFNYKNEGDYLYPVEYYQFRQASTHNTFKIELLCFDDRYAFHLTIDNESIPPKYRLVTNISFEIDEEFGFELYDFSSKQATLQRAIDMASAIAKKYCEKPVVQ
;
A
#
# COMPACT_ATOMS: atom_id res chain seq x y z
N MET A 1 -6.33 -2.90 -20.83
CA MET A 1 -7.77 -2.56 -20.80
C MET A 1 -7.89 -1.09 -21.15
N ASN A 2 -8.83 -0.67 -21.99
CA ASN A 2 -8.96 0.73 -22.40
C ASN A 2 -10.11 1.37 -21.59
N PHE A 3 -9.90 1.49 -20.27
CA PHE A 3 -10.91 1.84 -19.26
C PHE A 3 -11.62 3.19 -19.53
N LEU A 4 -10.90 4.13 -20.14
CA LEU A 4 -11.43 5.47 -20.44
C LEU A 4 -12.49 5.47 -21.55
N LYS A 5 -12.64 4.40 -22.33
CA LYS A 5 -13.63 4.35 -23.43
C LYS A 5 -15.07 4.30 -22.96
N ASP A 6 -15.29 3.95 -21.69
CA ASP A 6 -16.63 3.75 -21.13
C ASP A 6 -17.18 5.00 -20.41
N PHE A 7 -16.41 6.11 -20.35
CA PHE A 7 -16.77 7.31 -19.57
C PHE A 7 -16.75 8.59 -20.41
N ASN A 8 -17.76 9.44 -20.24
CA ASN A 8 -17.86 10.77 -20.87
C ASN A 8 -17.29 11.90 -19.98
N TYR A 9 -16.19 11.63 -19.26
CA TYR A 9 -15.54 12.61 -18.38
C TYR A 9 -14.53 13.46 -19.16
N LYS A 10 -14.60 14.80 -19.07
CA LYS A 10 -13.88 15.72 -19.97
C LYS A 10 -13.19 16.90 -19.30
N ASN A 11 -13.05 16.88 -17.98
CA ASN A 11 -12.32 17.95 -17.29
C ASN A 11 -10.82 17.75 -17.54
N GLU A 12 -10.20 18.72 -18.21
CA GLU A 12 -8.76 18.70 -18.47
C GLU A 12 -7.97 18.81 -17.17
N GLY A 13 -6.93 17.98 -17.03
CA GLY A 13 -6.06 17.93 -15.84
C GLY A 13 -6.44 16.86 -14.81
N ASP A 14 -7.68 16.37 -14.85
CA ASP A 14 -8.11 15.26 -14.02
C ASP A 14 -7.67 13.91 -14.63
N TYR A 15 -7.40 12.94 -13.77
CA TYR A 15 -7.03 11.59 -14.18
C TYR A 15 -8.03 10.58 -13.62
N LEU A 16 -8.73 9.87 -14.50
CA LEU A 16 -9.66 8.81 -14.14
C LEU A 16 -8.94 7.46 -14.25
N TYR A 17 -8.94 6.70 -13.15
CA TYR A 17 -8.26 5.41 -13.08
C TYR A 17 -9.08 4.40 -12.27
N PRO A 18 -9.03 3.10 -12.60
CA PRO A 18 -9.58 2.07 -11.77
C PRO A 18 -8.79 1.91 -10.47
N VAL A 19 -9.50 1.56 -9.40
CA VAL A 19 -8.92 1.16 -8.12
C VAL A 19 -9.29 -0.30 -7.86
N GLU A 20 -8.28 -1.12 -7.58
CA GLU A 20 -8.47 -2.50 -7.12
C GLU A 20 -8.30 -2.58 -5.60
N TYR A 21 -9.21 -3.25 -4.91
CA TYR A 21 -9.20 -3.37 -3.46
C TYR A 21 -8.70 -4.74 -3.02
N TYR A 22 -7.66 -4.73 -2.18
CA TYR A 22 -7.08 -5.93 -1.59
C TYR A 22 -7.14 -5.84 -0.07
N GLN A 23 -7.32 -7.00 0.58
CA GLN A 23 -7.25 -7.13 2.02
C GLN A 23 -6.50 -8.40 2.37
N PHE A 24 -5.63 -8.33 3.38
CA PHE A 24 -5.00 -9.51 3.93
C PHE A 24 -4.85 -9.40 5.45
N ARG A 25 -4.81 -10.55 6.10
CA ARG A 25 -4.68 -10.69 7.55
C ARG A 25 -3.34 -11.33 7.87
N GLN A 26 -2.56 -10.71 8.75
CA GLN A 26 -1.31 -11.29 9.25
C GLN A 26 -1.54 -11.91 10.62
N ALA A 27 -1.45 -13.23 10.70
CA ALA A 27 -1.79 -13.99 11.91
C ALA A 27 -0.86 -13.68 13.09
N SER A 28 0.45 -13.52 12.86
CA SER A 28 1.44 -13.29 13.92
C SER A 28 1.16 -12.00 14.71
N THR A 29 0.76 -10.95 14.01
CA THR A 29 0.55 -9.62 14.59
C THR A 29 -0.92 -9.28 14.81
N HIS A 30 -1.82 -10.19 14.44
CA HIS A 30 -3.28 -10.02 14.51
C HIS A 30 -3.80 -8.78 13.75
N ASN A 31 -3.04 -8.30 12.76
CA ASN A 31 -3.42 -7.15 11.95
C ASN A 31 -4.24 -7.55 10.73
N THR A 32 -5.12 -6.64 10.32
CA THR A 32 -5.76 -6.66 9.00
C THR A 32 -5.35 -5.39 8.25
N PHE A 33 -4.86 -5.57 7.03
CA PHE A 33 -4.39 -4.50 6.18
C PHE A 33 -5.29 -4.37 4.96
N LYS A 34 -5.55 -3.14 4.56
CA LYS A 34 -6.31 -2.81 3.34
C LYS A 34 -5.38 -2.11 2.38
N ILE A 35 -5.41 -2.52 1.12
CA ILE A 35 -4.63 -1.91 0.06
C ILE A 35 -5.60 -1.46 -1.03
N GLU A 36 -5.58 -0.17 -1.33
CA GLU A 36 -6.14 0.39 -2.55
C GLU A 36 -5.01 0.43 -3.58
N LEU A 37 -5.12 -0.33 -4.65
CA LEU A 37 -4.16 -0.32 -5.75
C LEU A 37 -4.69 0.60 -6.84
N LEU A 38 -4.01 1.71 -7.06
CA LEU A 38 -4.32 2.69 -8.08
C LEU A 38 -3.71 2.20 -9.40
N CYS A 39 -4.55 1.85 -10.36
CA CYS A 39 -4.14 1.25 -11.63
C CYS A 39 -4.17 2.31 -12.73
N PHE A 40 -3.02 2.93 -13.02
CA PHE A 40 -2.86 3.85 -14.14
C PHE A 40 -2.52 3.06 -15.41
N ASP A 41 -2.46 3.74 -16.57
CA ASP A 41 -2.24 3.06 -17.86
C ASP A 41 -0.94 2.25 -17.92
N ASP A 42 0.17 2.82 -17.46
CA ASP A 42 1.53 2.26 -17.53
C ASP A 42 2.19 2.06 -16.16
N ARG A 43 1.47 2.37 -15.08
CA ARG A 43 2.02 2.40 -13.71
C ARG A 43 0.98 2.07 -12.66
N TYR A 44 1.46 1.72 -11.49
CA TYR A 44 0.66 1.41 -10.33
C TYR A 44 1.15 2.21 -9.13
N ALA A 45 0.21 2.57 -8.27
CA ALA A 45 0.49 3.12 -6.94
C ALA A 45 -0.39 2.41 -5.91
N PHE A 46 -0.13 2.64 -4.63
CA PHE A 46 -0.99 2.08 -3.58
C PHE A 46 -1.25 3.07 -2.45
N HIS A 47 -2.39 2.90 -1.81
CA HIS A 47 -2.65 3.35 -0.44
C HIS A 47 -2.79 2.13 0.46
N LEU A 48 -1.94 2.02 1.45
CA LEU A 48 -1.98 1.02 2.50
C LEU A 48 -2.63 1.65 3.74
N THR A 49 -3.73 1.06 4.19
CA THR A 49 -4.39 1.44 5.46
C THR A 49 -4.23 0.31 6.47
N ILE A 50 -3.87 0.69 7.70
CA ILE A 50 -3.68 -0.22 8.82
C ILE A 50 -4.56 0.23 10.00
N ASP A 51 -5.55 -0.59 10.32
CA ASP A 51 -6.51 -0.34 11.40
C ASP A 51 -6.04 -1.01 12.69
N ASN A 52 -5.03 -0.42 13.34
CA ASN A 52 -4.54 -0.87 14.64
C ASN A 52 -4.03 0.31 15.47
N GLU A 53 -4.63 0.51 16.64
CA GLU A 53 -4.28 1.60 17.56
C GLU A 53 -2.86 1.49 18.14
N SER A 54 -2.28 0.29 18.17
CA SER A 54 -0.90 0.06 18.62
C SER A 54 0.14 0.61 17.64
N ILE A 55 -0.24 0.79 16.37
CA ILE A 55 0.64 1.34 15.34
C ILE A 55 0.61 2.87 15.42
N PRO A 56 1.76 3.59 15.40
CA PRO A 56 1.77 5.04 15.42
C PRO A 56 1.01 5.65 14.23
N PRO A 57 0.31 6.79 14.40
CA PRO A 57 -0.55 7.36 13.36
C PRO A 57 0.13 7.54 11.99
N LYS A 58 1.42 7.90 11.97
CA LYS A 58 2.19 8.11 10.73
C LYS A 58 2.34 6.86 9.86
N TYR A 59 2.08 5.66 10.38
CA TYR A 59 2.14 4.41 9.63
C TYR A 59 0.75 3.77 9.39
N ARG A 60 -0.34 4.41 9.85
CA ARG A 60 -1.69 3.88 9.64
C ARG A 60 -2.22 4.15 8.24
N LEU A 61 -1.65 5.14 7.56
CA LEU A 61 -1.86 5.42 6.14
C LEU A 61 -0.49 5.60 5.49
N VAL A 62 -0.14 4.68 4.60
CA VAL A 62 1.14 4.67 3.89
C VAL A 62 0.86 4.67 2.40
N THR A 63 1.62 5.45 1.65
CA THR A 63 1.49 5.51 0.19
C THR A 63 2.79 5.08 -0.46
N ASN A 64 2.75 4.87 -1.78
CA ASN A 64 3.96 4.58 -2.55
C ASN A 64 5.00 5.71 -2.59
N ILE A 65 4.68 6.89 -2.07
CA ILE A 65 5.57 8.07 -1.99
C ILE A 65 6.03 8.38 -0.56
N SER A 66 5.74 7.51 0.40
CA SER A 66 6.19 7.65 1.80
C SER A 66 7.68 7.32 1.94
N PHE A 67 8.55 8.11 1.32
CA PHE A 67 10.00 7.90 1.26
C PHE A 67 10.65 7.81 2.65
N GLU A 68 10.11 8.54 3.63
CA GLU A 68 10.55 8.47 5.02
C GLU A 68 10.36 7.08 5.64
N ILE A 69 9.33 6.34 5.19
CA ILE A 69 9.09 4.96 5.62
C ILE A 69 10.03 4.02 4.86
N ASP A 70 10.31 4.28 3.59
CA ASP A 70 11.30 3.51 2.83
C ASP A 70 12.68 3.56 3.49
N GLU A 71 13.14 4.76 3.86
CA GLU A 71 14.42 4.94 4.56
C GLU A 71 14.41 4.27 5.93
N GLU A 72 13.34 4.43 6.72
CA GLU A 72 13.25 3.89 8.07
C GLU A 72 13.25 2.35 8.11
N PHE A 73 12.65 1.70 7.11
CA PHE A 73 12.52 0.24 7.02
C PHE A 73 13.51 -0.41 6.04
N GLY A 74 14.35 0.38 5.38
CA GLY A 74 15.38 -0.11 4.45
C GLY A 74 14.81 -0.69 3.16
N PHE A 75 13.73 -0.11 2.63
CA PHE A 75 13.15 -0.54 1.36
C PHE A 75 13.91 0.06 0.18
N GLU A 76 14.26 -0.80 -0.77
CA GLU A 76 14.89 -0.38 -2.04
C GLU A 76 13.85 0.17 -3.03
N LEU A 77 14.32 0.71 -4.16
CA LEU A 77 13.44 1.02 -5.28
C LEU A 77 12.78 -0.27 -5.81
N TYR A 78 11.55 -0.14 -6.30
CA TYR A 78 10.81 -1.23 -6.91
C TYR A 78 10.21 -0.78 -8.25
N ASP A 79 9.80 -1.76 -9.05
CA ASP A 79 9.19 -1.51 -10.36
C ASP A 79 7.71 -1.13 -10.21
N PHE A 80 7.41 0.16 -10.24
CA PHE A 80 6.03 0.67 -10.21
C PHE A 80 5.27 0.45 -11.53
N SER A 81 5.91 -0.03 -12.61
CA SER A 81 5.20 -0.44 -13.83
C SER A 81 4.58 -1.85 -13.69
N SER A 82 4.99 -2.60 -12.67
CA SER A 82 4.47 -3.93 -12.38
C SER A 82 3.41 -3.88 -11.27
N LYS A 83 2.21 -4.36 -11.60
CA LYS A 83 1.10 -4.56 -10.65
C LYS A 83 1.53 -5.41 -9.46
N GLN A 84 2.21 -6.51 -9.77
CA GLN A 84 2.65 -7.48 -8.76
C GLN A 84 3.72 -6.89 -7.84
N ALA A 85 4.71 -6.18 -8.40
CA ALA A 85 5.77 -5.56 -7.59
C ALA A 85 5.21 -4.46 -6.68
N THR A 86 4.26 -3.66 -7.18
CA THR A 86 3.61 -2.60 -6.41
C THR A 86 2.76 -3.16 -5.27
N LEU A 87 1.99 -4.22 -5.53
CA LEU A 87 1.19 -4.89 -4.50
C LEU A 87 2.08 -5.57 -3.46
N GLN A 88 3.17 -6.23 -3.90
CA GLN A 88 4.13 -6.86 -2.99
C GLN A 88 4.80 -5.82 -2.09
N ARG A 89 5.19 -4.65 -2.63
CA ARG A 89 5.73 -3.53 -1.85
C ARG A 89 4.78 -3.11 -0.72
N ALA A 90 3.49 -2.97 -1.01
CA ALA A 90 2.49 -2.63 0.02
C ALA A 90 2.40 -3.71 1.12
N ILE A 91 2.46 -5.00 0.74
CA ILE A 91 2.46 -6.13 1.67
C ILE A 91 3.72 -6.15 2.54
N ASP A 92 4.88 -5.87 1.95
CA ASP A 92 6.17 -5.85 2.64
C ASP A 92 6.21 -4.71 3.67
N MET A 93 5.74 -3.52 3.29
CA MET A 93 5.59 -2.37 4.20
C MET A 93 4.68 -2.68 5.38
N ALA A 94 3.46 -3.16 5.10
CA ALA A 94 2.50 -3.56 6.12
C ALA A 94 3.10 -4.58 7.10
N SER A 95 3.80 -5.58 6.57
CA SER A 95 4.44 -6.63 7.36
C SER A 95 5.57 -6.08 8.23
N ALA A 96 6.40 -5.19 7.70
CA ALA A 96 7.51 -4.59 8.44
C ALA A 96 7.01 -3.66 9.56
N ILE A 97 6.00 -2.83 9.28
CA ILE A 97 5.36 -1.94 10.27
C ILE A 97 4.77 -2.78 11.41
N ALA A 98 3.97 -3.79 11.09
CA ALA A 98 3.36 -4.63 12.10
C ALA A 98 4.38 -5.45 12.89
N LYS A 99 5.44 -5.92 12.25
CA LYS A 99 6.57 -6.56 12.93
C LYS A 99 7.17 -5.64 14.00
N LYS A 100 7.39 -4.36 13.66
CA LYS A 100 7.99 -3.38 14.56
C LYS A 100 7.11 -2.99 15.75
N TYR A 101 5.80 -2.89 15.54
CA TYR A 101 4.88 -2.31 16.54
C TYR A 101 3.89 -3.29 17.18
N CYS A 102 3.73 -4.49 16.63
CA CYS A 102 2.70 -5.43 17.06
C CYS A 102 3.24 -6.82 17.42
N GLU A 103 4.47 -7.19 17.02
CA GLU A 103 5.10 -8.39 17.59
C GLU A 103 5.44 -8.12 19.06
N LYS A 104 4.87 -8.92 19.96
CA LYS A 104 5.29 -8.90 21.36
C LYS A 104 6.73 -9.42 21.42
N PRO A 105 7.61 -8.82 22.24
CA PRO A 105 8.89 -9.43 22.53
C PRO A 105 8.64 -10.85 23.06
N VAL A 106 9.35 -11.83 22.51
CA VAL A 106 9.40 -13.16 23.10
C VAL A 106 10.06 -12.99 24.45
N VAL A 107 9.26 -12.99 25.51
CA VAL A 107 9.78 -13.08 26.88
C VAL A 107 10.36 -14.48 27.00
N GLN A 108 11.69 -14.58 26.88
CA GLN A 108 12.43 -15.79 27.25
C GLN A 108 12.52 -15.87 28.78
#